data_AF-A0A1E1GAD9-F1
#
_entry.id   AF-A0A1E1GAD9-F1
#
_cell.length_a   1.000
_cell.length_b   1.000
_cell.length_c   1.000
_cell.angle_alpha   90.00
_cell.angle_beta   90.00
_cell.angle_gamma   90.00
#
_symmetry.space_group_name_H-M   'P 1'
#
loop_
_entity.id
_entity.type
_entity.pdbx_description
1 polymer ?
#
loop_
_entity_poly.entity_id
_entity_poly.type
_entity_poly.pdbx_seq_one_letter_code
_entity_poly.pdbx_strand_id
1 'polypeptide(L)'
;MKNKSIFTILFLAVFLLTACSHNSNKIVEKNSDGTSTITYTDGSKIGTNGKDFTILQEDGVSLVYLDQDKTYQYQGPDGSFVSKDSGGSYTIQLPSGENIILYSNGSYLISKTDGSSETGTNKEELNKYLISKDFTIFSELDKKVSDILEYIKKNN
;
A
#
# COMPACT_ATOMS: atom_id res chain seq x y z
N MET A 1 -29.42 30.51 -3.73
CA MET A 1 -28.51 30.69 -2.58
C MET A 1 -27.42 29.63 -2.65
N LYS A 2 -26.18 30.11 -2.76
CA LYS A 2 -24.85 29.49 -2.60
C LYS A 2 -24.72 27.96 -2.55
N ASN A 3 -23.99 27.47 -3.56
CA ASN A 3 -23.16 26.26 -3.61
C ASN A 3 -22.51 25.91 -2.25
N LYS A 4 -22.52 24.63 -1.91
CA LYS A 4 -21.45 24.02 -1.13
C LYS A 4 -20.99 22.77 -1.86
N SER A 5 -20.03 22.98 -2.77
CA SER A 5 -19.13 21.94 -3.23
C SER A 5 -18.51 21.29 -2.00
N ILE A 6 -18.84 20.03 -1.75
CA ILE A 6 -18.12 19.21 -0.78
C ILE A 6 -16.81 18.83 -1.47
N PHE A 7 -15.84 19.73 -1.38
CA PHE A 7 -14.43 19.39 -1.52
C PHE A 7 -14.08 18.52 -0.30
N THR A 8 -14.36 17.23 -0.37
CA THR A 8 -13.66 16.27 0.49
C THR A 8 -12.23 16.26 0.00
N ILE A 9 -11.39 16.94 0.77
CA ILE A 9 -9.94 16.95 0.65
C ILE A 9 -9.49 15.49 0.83
N LEU A 10 -9.32 14.78 -0.28
CA LEU A 10 -8.76 13.44 -0.34
C LEU A 10 -7.24 13.56 -0.19
N PHE A 11 -6.78 13.77 1.04
CA PHE A 11 -5.36 13.92 1.36
C PHE A 11 -4.73 12.55 1.64
N LEU A 12 -4.62 11.65 0.64
CA LEU A 12 -3.66 10.53 0.68
C LEU A 12 -3.42 9.80 -0.66
N ALA A 13 -3.38 10.55 -1.77
CA ALA A 13 -3.08 9.99 -3.10
C ALA A 13 -1.80 10.58 -3.73
N VAL A 14 -0.89 11.17 -2.94
CA VAL A 14 0.30 11.85 -3.50
C VAL A 14 1.62 11.11 -3.28
N PHE A 15 1.76 10.25 -2.27
CA PHE A 15 3.10 9.76 -1.85
C PHE A 15 3.67 8.53 -2.58
N LEU A 16 2.96 7.94 -3.54
CA LEU A 16 3.53 6.94 -4.46
C LEU A 16 3.64 7.44 -5.91
N LEU A 17 2.94 8.54 -6.23
CA LEU A 17 2.98 9.12 -7.57
C LEU A 17 4.08 10.17 -7.71
N THR A 18 4.63 10.78 -6.66
CA THR A 18 5.78 11.70 -6.84
C THR A 18 7.04 10.98 -7.32
N ALA A 19 7.26 9.72 -6.92
CA ALA A 19 8.36 8.90 -7.44
C ALA A 19 8.08 8.33 -8.85
N CYS A 20 6.82 8.04 -9.20
CA CYS A 20 6.47 7.40 -10.48
C CYS A 20 5.89 8.35 -11.55
N SER A 21 5.49 9.58 -11.20
CA SER A 21 4.68 10.48 -12.06
C SER A 21 5.37 11.81 -12.41
N HIS A 22 6.57 12.09 -11.94
CA HIS A 22 7.35 13.25 -12.39
C HIS A 22 8.65 12.78 -13.03
N ASN A 23 9.15 13.57 -13.99
CA ASN A 23 10.49 13.47 -14.57
C ASN A 23 11.58 13.74 -13.51
N SER A 24 11.50 13.05 -12.38
CA SER A 24 12.53 13.01 -11.36
C SER A 24 13.74 12.34 -12.00
N ASN A 25 14.87 13.01 -11.99
CA ASN A 25 16.12 12.38 -12.40
C ASN A 25 16.27 11.09 -11.57
N LYS A 26 16.49 9.97 -12.27
CA LYS A 26 16.65 8.67 -11.64
C LYS A 26 17.93 8.03 -12.11
N ILE A 27 18.56 7.28 -11.21
CA ILE A 27 19.70 6.44 -11.53
C ILE A 27 19.20 4.99 -11.50
N VAL A 28 19.46 4.26 -12.57
CA VAL A 28 19.17 2.83 -12.65
C VAL A 28 20.49 2.08 -12.65
N GLU A 29 20.74 1.32 -11.61
CA GLU A 29 21.91 0.46 -11.45
C GLU A 29 21.48 -0.98 -11.69
N LYS A 30 22.06 -1.64 -12.69
CA LYS A 30 21.82 -3.05 -13.01
C LYS A 30 23.00 -3.89 -12.56
N ASN A 31 22.75 -4.90 -11.75
CA ASN A 31 23.75 -5.80 -11.22
C ASN A 31 23.89 -7.05 -12.11
N SER A 32 25.05 -7.70 -12.05
CA SER A 32 25.33 -8.91 -12.83
C SER A 32 24.51 -10.14 -12.39
N ASP A 33 23.91 -10.08 -11.20
CA ASP A 33 23.05 -11.14 -10.65
C ASP A 33 21.58 -11.04 -11.10
N GLY A 34 21.26 -10.09 -11.99
CA GLY A 34 19.91 -9.86 -12.50
C GLY A 34 19.04 -8.98 -11.61
N THR A 35 19.59 -8.43 -10.52
CA THR A 35 18.92 -7.41 -9.71
C THR A 35 19.19 -6.00 -10.25
N SER A 36 18.27 -5.09 -9.95
CA SER A 36 18.37 -3.67 -10.31
C SER A 36 17.92 -2.79 -9.15
N THR A 37 18.56 -1.64 -9.00
CA THR A 37 18.13 -0.57 -8.08
C THR A 37 17.80 0.69 -8.86
N ILE A 38 16.61 1.24 -8.63
CA ILE A 38 16.17 2.54 -9.15
C ILE A 38 16.24 3.52 -7.98
N THR A 39 17.10 4.52 -8.04
CA THR A 39 17.22 5.58 -7.03
C THR A 39 16.71 6.90 -7.58
N TYR A 40 15.84 7.56 -6.83
CA TYR A 40 15.29 8.87 -7.18
C TYR A 40 16.02 10.00 -6.46
N THR A 41 15.84 11.23 -6.95
CA THR A 41 16.46 12.44 -6.37
C THR A 41 16.06 12.73 -4.93
N ASP A 42 14.89 12.25 -4.50
CA ASP A 42 14.39 12.38 -3.13
C ASP A 42 14.94 11.30 -2.19
N GLY A 43 15.91 10.50 -2.65
CA GLY A 43 16.51 9.42 -1.87
C GLY A 43 15.71 8.12 -1.85
N SER A 44 14.46 8.12 -2.35
CA SER A 44 13.64 6.92 -2.43
C SER A 44 14.23 5.90 -3.40
N LYS A 45 13.99 4.61 -3.11
CA LYS A 45 14.60 3.49 -3.85
C LYS A 45 13.58 2.41 -4.17
N ILE A 46 13.76 1.79 -5.34
CA ILE A 46 13.13 0.53 -5.73
C ILE A 46 14.23 -0.50 -6.00
N GLY A 47 14.32 -1.53 -5.18
CA GLY A 47 15.11 -2.74 -5.48
C GLY A 47 14.21 -3.77 -6.15
N THR A 48 14.69 -4.45 -7.19
CA THR A 48 13.91 -5.48 -7.89
C THR A 48 14.78 -6.51 -8.61
N ASN A 49 14.25 -7.72 -8.82
CA ASN A 49 14.80 -8.73 -9.74
C ASN A 49 13.94 -8.88 -11.02
N GLY A 50 13.06 -7.91 -11.29
CA GLY A 50 12.07 -7.92 -12.38
C GLY A 50 10.75 -8.61 -12.04
N LYS A 51 10.67 -9.36 -10.94
CA LYS A 51 9.45 -10.01 -10.45
C LYS A 51 9.06 -9.50 -9.06
N ASP A 52 9.97 -9.66 -8.11
CA ASP A 52 9.86 -9.16 -6.75
C ASP A 52 10.32 -7.70 -6.69
N PHE A 53 9.83 -6.97 -5.70
CA PHE A 53 10.33 -5.62 -5.45
C PHE A 53 10.28 -5.21 -4.00
N THR A 54 11.12 -4.23 -3.66
CA THR A 54 11.12 -3.52 -2.39
C THR A 54 11.20 -2.03 -2.66
N ILE A 55 10.31 -1.27 -2.01
CA ILE A 55 10.35 0.19 -1.96
C ILE A 55 10.78 0.61 -0.56
N LEU A 56 11.68 1.59 -0.52
CA LEU A 56 12.10 2.29 0.69
C LEU A 56 12.09 3.80 0.41
N GLN A 57 11.41 4.55 1.26
CA GLN A 57 11.40 6.02 1.25
C GLN A 57 12.04 6.55 2.55
N GLU A 58 12.55 7.79 2.52
CA GLU A 58 13.22 8.39 3.68
C GLU A 58 12.28 8.63 4.87
N ASP A 59 10.98 8.80 4.63
CA ASP A 59 9.96 9.03 5.66
C ASP A 59 9.51 7.75 6.39
N GLY A 60 10.18 6.62 6.13
CA GLY A 60 9.88 5.33 6.76
C GLY A 60 8.85 4.50 6.00
N VAL A 61 8.32 4.99 4.87
CA VAL A 61 7.45 4.16 4.01
C VAL A 61 8.26 3.01 3.42
N SER A 62 7.70 1.79 3.53
CA SER A 62 8.22 0.63 2.83
C SER A 62 7.12 -0.25 2.25
N LEU A 63 7.44 -0.92 1.14
CA LEU A 63 6.56 -1.90 0.51
C LEU A 63 7.43 -3.04 -0.03
N VAL A 64 7.15 -4.27 0.41
CA VAL A 64 7.78 -5.48 -0.10
C VAL A 64 6.73 -6.31 -0.81
N TYR A 65 7.02 -6.76 -2.03
CA TYR A 65 6.17 -7.66 -2.80
C TYR A 65 6.97 -8.88 -3.26
N LEU A 66 6.36 -10.06 -3.12
CA LEU A 66 6.91 -11.34 -3.55
C LEU A 66 6.01 -11.95 -4.63
N ASP A 67 6.55 -12.13 -5.83
CA ASP A 67 5.79 -12.57 -6.99
C ASP A 67 5.40 -14.04 -6.94
N GLN A 68 6.22 -14.88 -6.31
CA GLN A 68 5.96 -16.32 -6.18
C GLN A 68 4.63 -16.58 -5.48
N ASP A 69 4.37 -15.86 -4.39
CA ASP A 69 3.22 -16.08 -3.52
C ASP A 69 2.13 -15.00 -3.69
N LYS A 70 2.39 -13.98 -4.53
CA LYS A 70 1.53 -12.80 -4.72
C LYS A 70 1.20 -12.06 -3.41
N THR A 71 2.15 -12.05 -2.48
CA THR A 71 2.04 -11.40 -1.17
C THR A 71 2.65 -10.02 -1.18
N TYR A 72 2.19 -9.14 -0.28
CA TYR A 72 2.92 -7.92 0.03
C TYR A 72 2.76 -7.49 1.48
N GLN A 73 3.74 -6.70 1.94
CA GLN A 73 3.71 -5.99 3.20
C GLN A 73 3.99 -4.52 2.97
N TYR A 74 3.16 -3.65 3.54
CA TYR A 74 3.26 -2.20 3.47
C TYR A 74 3.37 -1.62 4.88
N GLN A 75 4.34 -0.74 5.08
CA GLN A 75 4.44 0.12 6.25
C GLN A 75 4.22 1.56 5.82
N GLY A 76 3.20 2.19 6.39
CA GLY A 76 2.89 3.61 6.18
C GLY A 76 3.72 4.53 7.07
N PRO A 77 3.83 5.82 6.71
CA PRO A 77 4.59 6.80 7.47
C PRO A 77 3.88 7.21 8.78
N ASP A 78 2.58 6.94 8.86
CA ASP A 78 1.72 7.12 10.03
C ASP A 78 1.82 5.96 11.04
N GLY A 79 2.70 4.98 10.78
CA GLY A 79 2.83 3.78 11.60
C GLY A 79 1.84 2.66 11.24
N SER A 80 0.96 2.86 10.26
CA SER A 80 0.07 1.80 9.78
C SER A 80 0.84 0.65 9.14
N PHE A 81 0.28 -0.55 9.25
CA PHE A 81 0.84 -1.75 8.63
C PHE A 81 -0.25 -2.51 7.88
N VAL A 82 0.10 -3.05 6.71
CA VAL A 82 -0.76 -3.94 5.92
C VAL A 82 0.05 -5.15 5.48
N SER A 83 -0.54 -6.34 5.61
CA SER A 83 -0.02 -7.57 5.01
C SER A 83 -1.12 -8.28 4.22
N LYS A 84 -0.81 -8.70 3.00
CA LYS A 84 -1.64 -9.59 2.19
C LYS A 84 -0.96 -10.94 2.03
N ASP A 85 -1.66 -12.00 2.41
CA ASP A 85 -1.17 -13.36 2.25
C ASP A 85 -1.50 -13.96 0.87
N SER A 86 -0.95 -15.15 0.59
CA SER A 86 -1.14 -15.86 -0.67
C SER A 86 -2.56 -16.40 -0.86
N GLY A 87 -3.34 -16.52 0.23
CA GLY A 87 -4.76 -16.85 0.20
C GLY A 87 -5.65 -15.65 -0.13
N GLY A 88 -5.09 -14.43 -0.19
CA GLY A 88 -5.80 -13.19 -0.44
C GLY A 88 -6.43 -12.57 0.81
N SER A 89 -6.12 -13.08 2.00
CA SER A 89 -6.52 -12.44 3.25
C SER A 89 -5.61 -11.25 3.55
N TYR A 90 -6.16 -10.29 4.30
CA TYR A 90 -5.45 -9.10 4.74
C TYR A 90 -5.39 -9.06 6.26
N THR A 91 -4.25 -8.59 6.77
CA THR A 91 -4.12 -8.07 8.13
C THR A 91 -3.73 -6.60 8.05
N ILE A 92 -4.43 -5.73 8.77
CA ILE A 92 -4.15 -4.30 8.86
C ILE A 92 -4.01 -3.93 10.34
N GLN A 93 -2.95 -3.21 10.67
CA GLN A 93 -2.86 -2.44 11.91
C GLN A 93 -3.03 -0.97 11.56
N LEU A 94 -4.11 -0.36 12.05
CA LEU A 94 -4.34 1.07 11.87
C LEU A 94 -3.41 1.87 12.80
N PRO A 95 -3.10 3.14 12.46
CA PRO A 95 -2.33 4.04 13.35
C PRO A 95 -3.00 4.23 14.72
N SER A 96 -4.33 4.10 14.78
CA SER A 96 -5.13 4.14 16.01
C SER A 96 -4.86 2.95 16.95
N GLY A 97 -4.18 1.90 16.48
CA GLY A 97 -3.92 0.65 17.21
C GLY A 97 -4.97 -0.44 16.99
N GLU A 98 -6.04 -0.17 16.24
CA GLU A 98 -7.04 -1.18 15.86
C GLU A 98 -6.43 -2.20 14.89
N ASN A 99 -6.76 -3.48 15.08
CA ASN A 99 -6.31 -4.56 14.22
C ASN A 99 -7.48 -5.10 13.41
N ILE A 100 -7.28 -5.30 12.11
CA ILE A 100 -8.32 -5.73 11.18
C ILE A 100 -7.81 -6.97 10.44
N ILE A 101 -8.67 -7.98 10.34
CA ILE A 101 -8.47 -9.14 9.47
C ILE A 101 -9.60 -9.16 8.46
N LEU A 102 -9.28 -9.17 7.16
CA LEU A 102 -10.22 -9.53 6.09
C LEU A 102 -9.82 -10.91 5.59
N TYR A 103 -10.67 -11.89 5.79
CA TYR A 103 -10.45 -13.25 5.30
C TYR A 103 -10.75 -13.34 3.81
N SER A 104 -10.11 -14.28 3.13
CA SER A 104 -10.31 -14.54 1.69
C SER A 104 -11.75 -14.84 1.29
N ASN A 105 -12.57 -15.35 2.22
CA ASN A 105 -14.00 -15.58 2.02
C ASN A 105 -14.86 -14.31 2.11
N GLY A 106 -14.27 -13.13 2.36
CA GLY A 106 -14.93 -11.84 2.47
C GLY A 106 -15.43 -11.47 3.87
N SER A 107 -15.37 -12.41 4.83
CA SER A 107 -15.63 -12.10 6.24
C SER A 107 -14.51 -11.29 6.86
N TYR A 108 -14.82 -10.55 7.92
CA TYR A 108 -13.84 -9.72 8.60
C TYR A 108 -14.00 -9.73 10.13
N LEU A 109 -12.91 -9.37 10.79
CA LEU A 109 -12.81 -9.12 12.23
C LEU A 109 -12.09 -7.78 12.43
N ILE A 110 -12.67 -6.90 13.25
CA ILE A 110 -12.06 -5.66 13.74
C ILE A 110 -11.88 -5.83 15.26
N SER A 111 -10.64 -5.79 15.73
CA SER A 111 -10.28 -5.77 17.14
C SER A 111 -9.95 -4.34 17.54
N LYS A 112 -10.78 -3.76 18.41
CA LYS A 112 -10.66 -2.37 18.86
C LYS A 112 -9.70 -2.27 20.05
N THR A 113 -9.17 -1.07 20.29
CA THR A 113 -8.19 -0.82 21.36
C THR A 113 -8.79 -0.89 22.76
N ASP A 114 -10.11 -0.78 22.89
CA ASP A 114 -10.85 -0.99 24.14
C ASP A 114 -11.06 -2.47 24.47
N GLY A 115 -10.56 -3.38 23.64
CA GLY A 115 -10.69 -4.83 23.78
C GLY A 115 -11.99 -5.41 23.20
N SER A 116 -12.90 -4.56 22.70
CA SER A 116 -14.09 -5.03 21.99
C SER A 116 -13.76 -5.48 20.57
N SER A 117 -14.67 -6.25 19.96
CA SER A 117 -14.53 -6.71 18.59
C SER A 117 -15.82 -6.60 17.79
N GLU A 118 -15.66 -6.51 16.47
CA GLU A 118 -16.74 -6.45 15.50
C GLU A 118 -16.45 -7.41 14.35
N THR A 119 -17.46 -8.15 13.90
CA THR A 119 -17.33 -9.11 12.80
C THR A 119 -18.41 -8.85 11.77
N GLY A 120 -18.08 -9.07 10.50
CA GLY A 120 -19.06 -9.01 9.42
C GLY A 120 -18.66 -9.86 8.23
N THR A 121 -19.53 -9.88 7.21
CA THR A 121 -19.35 -10.68 5.98
C THR A 121 -19.37 -9.83 4.71
N ASN A 122 -19.42 -8.51 4.86
CA ASN A 122 -19.56 -7.56 3.78
C ASN A 122 -18.28 -6.71 3.65
N LYS A 123 -17.53 -6.91 2.58
CA LYS A 123 -16.28 -6.18 2.32
C LYS A 123 -16.51 -4.68 2.10
N GLU A 124 -17.64 -4.30 1.51
CA GLU A 124 -18.00 -2.90 1.28
C GLU A 124 -18.27 -2.15 2.59
N GLU A 125 -18.83 -2.82 3.59
CA GLU A 125 -18.98 -2.26 4.94
C GLU A 125 -17.62 -2.02 5.60
N LEU A 126 -16.71 -3.00 5.51
CA LEU A 126 -15.35 -2.83 6.00
C LEU A 126 -14.62 -1.69 5.27
N ASN A 127 -14.81 -1.53 3.96
CA ASN A 127 -14.26 -0.40 3.22
C ASN A 127 -14.77 0.95 3.75
N LYS A 128 -16.06 1.07 4.09
CA LYS A 128 -16.60 2.29 4.70
C LYS A 128 -15.95 2.55 6.06
N TYR A 129 -15.72 1.51 6.86
CA TYR A 129 -15.00 1.63 8.12
C TYR A 129 -13.58 2.15 7.91
N LEU A 130 -12.80 1.58 6.99
CA LEU A 130 -11.45 2.06 6.66
C LEU A 130 -11.46 3.52 6.20
N ILE A 131 -12.38 3.91 5.33
CA ILE A 131 -12.54 5.29 4.86
C ILE A 131 -12.85 6.23 6.04
N SER A 132 -13.70 5.82 6.98
CA SER A 132 -14.01 6.61 8.18
C SER A 132 -12.81 6.80 9.13
N LYS A 133 -11.77 5.99 8.97
CA LYS A 133 -10.50 6.05 9.69
C LYS A 133 -9.41 6.76 8.89
N ASP A 134 -9.78 7.44 7.80
CA ASP A 134 -8.87 8.07 6.85
C ASP A 134 -7.84 7.09 6.27
N PHE A 135 -8.22 5.81 6.15
CA PHE A 135 -7.36 4.74 5.65
C PHE A 135 -7.73 4.31 4.23
N THR A 136 -6.73 3.85 3.47
CA THR A 136 -6.88 3.38 2.09
C THR A 136 -7.59 2.02 2.04
N ILE A 137 -8.38 1.79 1.00
CA ILE A 137 -9.14 0.53 0.84
C ILE A 137 -8.32 -0.55 0.11
N PHE A 138 -8.74 -1.81 0.25
CA PHE A 138 -8.02 -2.97 -0.31
C PHE A 138 -7.75 -2.90 -1.81
N SER A 139 -8.72 -2.41 -2.61
CA SER A 139 -8.55 -2.30 -4.07
C SER A 139 -7.49 -1.26 -4.46
N GLU A 140 -7.33 -0.20 -3.67
CA GLU A 140 -6.31 0.82 -3.90
C GLU A 140 -4.92 0.30 -3.55
N LEU A 141 -4.81 -0.50 -2.48
CA LEU A 141 -3.57 -1.18 -2.11
C LEU A 141 -3.11 -2.15 -3.22
N ASP A 142 -4.03 -3.00 -3.70
CA ASP A 142 -3.76 -3.91 -4.81
C ASP A 142 -3.38 -3.17 -6.10
N LYS A 143 -4.06 -2.05 -6.38
CA LYS A 143 -3.74 -1.22 -7.54
C LYS A 143 -2.34 -0.60 -7.43
N LYS A 144 -1.95 -0.09 -6.26
CA LYS A 144 -0.60 0.46 -6.03
C LYS A 144 0.49 -0.56 -6.36
N VAL A 145 0.36 -1.79 -5.86
CA VAL A 145 1.30 -2.89 -6.16
C VAL A 145 1.34 -3.17 -7.66
N SER A 146 0.18 -3.25 -8.31
CA SER A 146 0.07 -3.51 -9.75
C SER A 146 0.73 -2.41 -10.60
N ASP A 147 0.51 -1.14 -10.25
CA ASP A 147 1.10 0.01 -10.94
C ASP A 147 2.64 -0.01 -10.83
N ILE A 148 3.19 -0.39 -9.66
CA ILE A 148 4.64 -0.51 -9.45
C ILE A 148 5.22 -1.65 -10.30
N LEU A 149 4.55 -2.81 -10.35
CA LEU A 149 4.99 -3.92 -11.21
C LEU A 149 5.01 -3.52 -12.68
N GLU A 150 4.02 -2.77 -13.14
CA GLU A 150 3.99 -2.24 -14.50
C GLU A 150 5.13 -1.23 -14.74
N TYR A 151 5.38 -0.35 -13.78
CA TYR A 151 6.49 0.60 -13.83
C TYR A 151 7.84 -0.11 -13.93
N ILE A 152 8.08 -1.13 -13.10
CA ILE A 152 9.32 -1.92 -13.13
C ILE A 152 9.51 -2.59 -14.49
N LYS A 153 8.47 -3.22 -15.04
CA LYS A 153 8.52 -3.85 -16.38
C LYS A 153 8.89 -2.89 -17.51
N LYS A 154 8.52 -1.60 -17.39
CA LYS A 154 8.84 -0.58 -18.40
C LYS A 154 10.25 0.00 -18.24
N ASN A 155 10.87 -0.14 -17.07
CA ASN A 155 12.10 0.59 -16.71
C ASN A 155 13.27 -0.32 -16.30
N ASN A 156 13.05 -1.63 -16.25
CA ASN A 156 14.08 -2.64 -16.01
C ASN A 156 14.39 -3.41 -17.29
#